data_AF-A0A925S5A2-F1
#
_entry.id   AF-A0A925S5A2-F1
#
_cell.length_a   1.000
_cell.length_b   1.000
_cell.length_c   1.000
_cell.angle_alpha   90.00
_cell.angle_beta   90.00
_cell.angle_gamma   90.00
#
_symmetry.space_group_name_H-M   'P 1'
#
loop_
_entity.id
_entity.type
_entity.pdbx_description
1 polymer ?
#
loop_
_entity_poly.entity_id
_entity_poly.type
_entity_poly.pdbx_seq_one_letter_code
_entity_poly.pdbx_strand_id
1 'polypeptide(L)'
;QQLYRCGNTYSQTPCAPDAASARISAGAAPAPAPGAVGKDVCATDGVARMNFPDPESTRIRSVTKAGAEVIQYAGKPMAARKYQLAINTKDHAGAYTGDRVYLCYLSEDERRVLKVDAMRP
;
A
#
# COMPACT_ATOMS: atom_id res chain seq x y z
N GLN A 1 29.14 9.47 -1.13
CA GLN A 1 29.64 8.74 0.06
C GLN A 1 29.70 7.26 -0.27
N GLN A 2 30.82 6.59 0.02
CA GLN A 2 30.97 5.14 -0.18
C GLN A 2 30.61 4.43 1.13
N LEU A 3 29.81 3.36 1.04
CA LEU A 3 29.39 2.54 2.17
C LEU A 3 29.65 1.07 1.82
N TYR A 4 30.17 0.30 2.76
CA TYR A 4 30.46 -1.12 2.62
C TYR A 4 29.31 -1.92 3.25
N ARG A 5 28.86 -2.99 2.57
CA ARG A 5 27.86 -3.90 3.10
C ARG A 5 28.54 -4.92 3.99
N CYS A 6 28.22 -4.89 5.28
CA CYS A 6 28.80 -5.75 6.30
C CYS A 6 27.69 -6.63 6.88
N GLY A 7 27.36 -7.72 6.18
CA GLY A 7 26.20 -8.55 6.49
C GLY A 7 24.89 -7.79 6.34
N ASN A 8 24.19 -7.55 7.47
CA ASN A 8 22.92 -6.81 7.56
C ASN A 8 23.07 -5.33 7.90
N THR A 9 24.29 -4.83 8.12
CA THR A 9 24.56 -3.44 8.49
C THR A 9 25.45 -2.77 7.44
N TYR A 10 25.33 -1.45 7.27
CA TYR A 10 26.19 -0.66 6.39
C TYR A 10 27.24 0.09 7.22
N SER A 11 28.51 0.02 6.80
CA SER A 11 29.64 0.70 7.47
C SER A 11 30.36 1.64 6.53
N GLN A 12 30.89 2.74 7.05
CA GLN A 12 31.77 3.67 6.31
C GLN A 12 33.22 3.18 6.27
N THR A 13 33.56 2.17 7.08
CA THR A 13 34.85 1.48 7.09
C THR A 13 34.68 0.05 6.53
N PRO A 14 35.63 -0.44 5.70
CA PRO A 14 35.56 -1.79 5.15
C PRO A 14 35.63 -2.84 6.26
N CYS A 15 34.65 -3.74 6.29
CA CYS A 15 34.53 -4.74 7.37
C CYS A 15 35.36 -6.02 7.14
N ALA A 16 35.86 -6.23 5.92
CA ALA A 16 36.74 -7.34 5.54
C ALA A 16 37.59 -6.96 4.30
N PRO A 17 38.72 -7.62 4.04
CA PRO A 17 39.62 -7.31 2.90
C PRO A 17 38.97 -7.50 1.53
N ASP A 18 37.89 -8.27 1.46
CA ASP A 18 37.10 -8.62 0.27
C ASP A 18 35.73 -7.91 0.23
N ALA A 19 35.53 -6.89 1.05
CA ALA A 19 34.25 -6.17 1.12
C ALA A 19 33.93 -5.44 -0.20
N ALA A 20 32.91 -5.94 -0.91
CA ALA A 20 32.42 -5.33 -2.14
C ALA A 20 31.86 -3.92 -1.87
N SER A 21 32.37 -2.94 -2.61
CA SER A 21 31.90 -1.55 -2.56
C SER A 21 30.50 -1.45 -3.18
N ALA A 22 29.51 -1.17 -2.35
CA ALA A 22 28.12 -1.01 -2.80
C ALA A 22 27.85 0.47 -3.11
N ARG A 23 27.67 0.80 -4.38
CA ARG A 23 27.05 2.08 -4.76
C ARG A 23 25.55 1.95 -4.52
N ILE A 24 25.06 2.54 -3.42
CA ILE A 24 23.62 2.67 -3.21
C ILE A 24 23.14 3.76 -4.17
N SER A 25 22.63 3.35 -5.34
CA SER A 25 21.85 4.24 -6.20
C SER A 25 20.63 4.71 -5.42
N ALA A 26 20.49 6.01 -5.20
CA ALA A 26 19.38 6.66 -4.49
C ALA A 26 18.01 6.55 -5.20
N GLY A 27 17.85 5.56 -6.08
CA GLY A 27 16.63 5.30 -6.85
C GLY A 27 16.23 3.82 -6.91
N ALA A 28 16.90 2.93 -6.16
CA ALA A 28 16.43 1.57 -6.01
C ALA A 28 15.24 1.56 -5.05
N ALA A 29 14.03 1.41 -5.58
CA ALA A 29 12.86 1.09 -4.76
C ALA A 29 13.22 -0.11 -3.87
N PRO A 30 12.96 -0.05 -2.55
CA PRO A 30 13.21 -1.18 -1.67
C PRO A 30 12.54 -2.42 -2.26
N ALA A 31 13.27 -3.53 -2.34
CA ALA A 31 12.64 -4.81 -2.63
C ALA A 31 11.43 -4.98 -1.70
N PRO A 32 10.26 -5.43 -2.20
CA PRO A 32 9.09 -5.58 -1.35
C PRO A 32 9.48 -6.47 -0.18
N ALA A 33 9.40 -5.93 1.04
CA ALA A 33 9.60 -6.70 2.25
C ALA A 33 8.65 -7.92 2.21
N PRO A 34 9.06 -9.09 2.72
CA PRO A 34 8.16 -10.24 2.81
C PRO A 34 6.87 -9.81 3.52
N GLY A 35 5.77 -9.80 2.76
CA GLY A 35 4.49 -9.24 3.17
C GLY A 35 3.93 -8.22 2.18
N ALA A 36 3.42 -8.68 1.03
CA ALA A 36 2.47 -7.92 0.21
C ALA A 36 1.10 -7.69 0.91
N VAL A 37 1.11 -7.63 2.26
CA VAL A 37 -0.06 -7.66 3.15
C VAL A 37 -0.98 -6.48 2.86
N GLY A 38 -0.44 -5.31 2.52
CA GLY A 38 -1.26 -4.12 2.30
C GLY A 38 -2.24 -4.25 1.14
N LYS A 39 -1.85 -4.94 0.06
CA LYS A 39 -2.75 -5.17 -1.08
C LYS A 39 -3.94 -6.03 -0.65
N ASP A 40 -3.66 -7.12 0.07
CA ASP A 40 -4.65 -8.08 0.53
C ASP A 40 -5.56 -7.46 1.60
N VAL A 41 -4.98 -6.72 2.56
CA VAL A 41 -5.73 -5.99 3.60
C VAL A 41 -6.67 -4.96 2.99
N CYS A 42 -6.23 -4.23 1.96
CA CYS A 42 -7.15 -3.33 1.26
C CYS A 42 -8.24 -4.09 0.50
N ALA A 43 -7.90 -5.22 -0.14
CA ALA A 43 -8.85 -6.04 -0.87
C ALA A 43 -9.89 -6.71 0.03
N THR A 44 -9.53 -7.11 1.25
CA THR A 44 -10.44 -7.76 2.20
C THR A 44 -11.08 -6.74 3.13
N ASP A 45 -10.30 -6.16 4.04
CA ASP A 45 -10.78 -5.33 5.14
C ASP A 45 -11.22 -3.96 4.63
N GLY A 46 -10.57 -3.46 3.57
CA GLY A 46 -10.93 -2.19 2.94
C GLY A 46 -12.30 -2.30 2.27
N VAL A 47 -12.52 -3.36 1.49
CA VAL A 47 -13.80 -3.65 0.83
C VAL A 47 -14.91 -3.91 1.83
N ALA A 48 -14.63 -4.66 2.90
CA ALA A 48 -15.60 -4.93 3.96
C ALA A 48 -16.13 -3.65 4.64
N ARG A 49 -15.38 -2.54 4.62
CA ARG A 49 -15.80 -1.25 5.18
C ARG A 49 -16.63 -0.37 4.24
N MET A 50 -16.73 -0.71 2.96
CA MET A 50 -17.34 0.16 1.95
C MET A 50 -18.86 -0.01 1.79
N ASN A 51 -19.51 -0.91 2.54
CA ASN A 51 -20.97 -1.11 2.56
C ASN A 51 -21.61 -1.10 1.15
N PHE A 52 -21.09 -1.92 0.23
CA PHE A 52 -21.65 -2.00 -1.12
C PHE A 52 -23.09 -2.57 -1.11
N PRO A 53 -23.97 -2.08 -2.02
CA PRO A 53 -25.35 -2.56 -2.12
C PRO A 53 -25.48 -4.08 -2.33
N ASP A 54 -24.57 -4.65 -3.13
CA ASP A 54 -24.45 -6.08 -3.37
C ASP A 54 -22.99 -6.51 -3.13
N PRO A 55 -22.65 -6.97 -1.92
CA PRO A 55 -21.30 -7.39 -1.60
C PRO A 55 -20.88 -8.65 -2.38
N GLU A 56 -21.80 -9.56 -2.71
CA GLU A 56 -21.48 -10.79 -3.43
C GLU A 56 -21.12 -10.53 -4.91
N SER A 57 -21.69 -9.49 -5.50
CA SER A 57 -21.35 -9.06 -6.86
C SER A 57 -20.13 -8.13 -6.95
N THR A 58 -19.48 -7.83 -5.82
CA THR A 58 -18.32 -6.93 -5.78
C THR A 58 -17.09 -7.57 -6.41
N ARG A 59 -16.59 -6.97 -7.49
CA ARG A 59 -15.40 -7.42 -8.22
C ARG A 59 -14.26 -6.42 -8.06
N ILE A 60 -13.20 -6.85 -7.41
CA ILE A 60 -11.96 -6.08 -7.33
C ILE A 60 -11.20 -6.26 -8.64
N ARG A 61 -11.02 -5.17 -9.39
CA ARG A 61 -10.30 -5.17 -10.67
C ARG A 61 -8.79 -5.02 -10.48
N SER A 62 -8.40 -4.10 -9.62
CA SER A 62 -6.99 -3.87 -9.30
C SER A 62 -6.85 -3.28 -7.90
N VAL A 63 -5.70 -3.56 -7.30
CA VAL A 63 -5.23 -2.91 -6.08
C VAL A 63 -3.78 -2.54 -6.30
N THR A 64 -3.50 -1.23 -6.32
CA THR A 64 -2.20 -0.68 -6.70
C THR A 64 -1.68 0.22 -5.61
N LYS A 65 -0.40 0.07 -5.24
CA LYS A 65 0.23 0.95 -4.26
C LYS A 65 0.37 2.35 -4.86
N ALA A 66 -0.16 3.35 -4.15
CA ALA A 66 -0.26 4.73 -4.60
C ALA A 66 0.54 5.72 -3.72
N GLY A 67 1.41 5.19 -2.85
CA GLY A 67 2.38 5.97 -2.07
C GLY A 67 2.07 6.03 -0.58
N ALA A 68 2.40 7.16 0.05
CA ALA A 68 2.09 7.45 1.44
C ALA A 68 1.55 8.88 1.57
N GLU A 69 0.72 9.12 2.58
CA GLU A 69 0.05 10.40 2.80
C GLU A 69 -0.22 10.59 4.30
N VAL A 70 -0.12 11.82 4.80
CA VAL A 70 -0.55 12.14 6.18
C VAL A 70 -2.05 12.37 6.18
N ILE A 71 -2.78 11.52 6.88
CA ILE A 71 -4.24 11.63 7.03
C ILE A 71 -4.59 12.04 8.46
N GLN A 72 -5.78 12.63 8.63
CA GLN A 72 -6.38 12.79 9.95
C GLN A 72 -7.13 11.51 10.34
N TYR A 73 -6.70 10.85 11.40
CA TYR A 73 -7.34 9.64 11.93
C TYR A 73 -7.53 9.76 13.44
N ALA A 74 -8.76 9.56 13.92
CA ALA A 74 -9.11 9.72 15.33
C ALA A 74 -8.63 11.07 15.93
N GLY A 75 -8.73 12.15 15.16
CA GLY A 75 -8.34 13.51 15.60
C GLY A 75 -6.83 13.77 15.64
N LYS A 76 -6.00 12.87 15.10
CA LYS A 76 -4.54 13.03 15.06
C LYS A 76 -4.00 12.86 13.63
N PRO A 77 -2.99 13.65 13.23
CA PRO A 77 -2.30 13.44 11.97
C PRO A 77 -1.44 12.18 12.07
N MET A 78 -1.54 11.30 11.09
CA MET A 78 -0.79 10.05 11.04
C MET A 78 -0.39 9.74 9.60
N ALA A 79 0.83 9.26 9.39
CA ALA A 79 1.25 8.79 8.09
C ALA A 79 0.58 7.45 7.77
N ALA A 80 0.00 7.36 6.59
CA ALA A 80 -0.69 6.18 6.10
C ALA A 80 -0.11 5.73 4.76
N ARG A 81 -0.12 4.42 4.53
CA ARG A 81 0.20 3.83 3.22
C ARG A 81 -1.04 3.87 2.36
N LYS A 82 -0.93 4.45 1.17
CA LYS A 82 -2.05 4.67 0.26
C LYS A 82 -2.07 3.62 -0.84
N TYR A 83 -3.24 3.03 -1.06
CA TYR A 83 -3.53 2.10 -2.14
C TYR A 83 -4.76 2.58 -2.93
N GLN A 84 -4.71 2.43 -4.24
CA GLN A 84 -5.85 2.63 -5.13
C GLN A 84 -6.51 1.29 -5.39
N LEU A 85 -7.84 1.23 -5.21
CA LEU A 85 -8.67 0.08 -5.52
C LEU A 85 -9.63 0.43 -6.64
N ALA A 86 -9.55 -0.29 -7.75
CA ALA A 86 -10.60 -0.25 -8.76
C ALA A 86 -11.59 -1.38 -8.48
N ILE A 87 -12.86 -1.03 -8.26
CA ILE A 87 -13.93 -1.97 -7.89
C ILE A 87 -15.10 -1.77 -8.83
N ASN A 88 -15.66 -2.88 -9.30
CA ASN A 88 -16.87 -2.91 -10.10
C ASN A 88 -17.92 -3.70 -9.33
N THR A 89 -19.04 -3.07 -8.99
CA THR A 89 -20.14 -3.71 -8.27
C THR A 89 -21.45 -3.44 -8.99
N LYS A 90 -22.46 -4.26 -8.67
CA LYS A 90 -23.80 -4.03 -9.19
C LYS A 90 -24.50 -2.94 -8.38
N ASP A 91 -25.35 -2.17 -9.06
CA ASP A 91 -26.32 -1.32 -8.39
C ASP A 91 -27.54 -2.12 -7.89
N HIS A 92 -28.49 -1.42 -7.26
CA HIS A 92 -29.74 -2.01 -6.80
C HIS A 92 -30.60 -2.63 -7.92
N ALA A 93 -30.36 -2.27 -9.19
CA ALA A 93 -31.04 -2.85 -10.35
C ALA A 93 -30.31 -4.09 -10.90
N GLY A 94 -29.19 -4.49 -10.31
CA GLY A 94 -28.41 -5.65 -10.72
C GLY A 94 -27.49 -5.40 -11.91
N ALA A 95 -27.30 -4.15 -12.33
CA ALA A 95 -26.43 -3.77 -13.44
C ALA A 95 -25.04 -3.37 -12.93
N TYR A 96 -23.98 -3.79 -13.64
CA TYR A 96 -22.62 -3.32 -13.34
C TYR A 96 -22.46 -1.86 -13.78
N THR A 97 -22.09 -1.00 -12.82
CA THR A 97 -22.02 0.46 -13.06
C THR A 97 -20.68 0.94 -13.64
N GLY A 98 -19.76 0.00 -13.93
CA GLY A 98 -18.38 0.31 -14.31
C GLY A 98 -17.42 0.36 -13.12
N ASP A 99 -16.14 0.56 -13.41
CA ASP A 99 -15.08 0.56 -12.41
C ASP A 99 -15.06 1.90 -11.66
N ARG A 100 -15.22 1.84 -10.33
CA ARG A 100 -15.08 2.99 -9.43
C ARG A 100 -13.78 2.86 -8.65
N VAL A 101 -13.05 3.96 -8.53
CA VAL A 101 -11.77 3.99 -7.84
C VAL A 101 -11.95 4.48 -6.41
N TYR A 102 -11.31 3.78 -5.48
CA TYR A 102 -11.29 4.10 -4.05
C TYR A 102 -9.85 4.21 -3.56
N LEU A 103 -9.63 5.02 -2.54
CA LEU A 103 -8.37 5.16 -1.83
C LEU A 103 -8.48 4.42 -0.50
N CYS A 104 -7.64 3.41 -0.30
CA CYS A 104 -7.48 2.71 0.97
C CYS A 104 -6.21 3.18 1.64
N TYR A 105 -6.37 3.66 2.87
CA TYR A 105 -5.29 4.14 3.72
C TYR A 105 -5.04 3.12 4.81
N LEU A 106 -3.83 2.60 4.85
CA LEU A 106 -3.38 1.62 5.85
C LEU A 106 -2.43 2.27 6.86
N SER A 107 -2.28 1.61 8.01
CA SER A 107 -1.19 1.89 8.95
C SER A 107 0.18 1.77 8.28
N GLU A 108 1.22 2.38 8.87
CA GLU A 108 2.57 2.39 8.30
C GLU A 108 3.15 0.99 8.07
N ASP A 109 2.73 0.02 8.90
CA ASP A 109 3.08 -1.40 8.82
C ASP A 109 2.21 -2.21 7.83
N GLU A 110 1.26 -1.57 7.15
CA GLU A 110 0.35 -2.14 6.14
C GLU A 110 -0.56 -3.26 6.67
N ARG A 111 -0.78 -3.33 7.99
CA ARG A 111 -1.56 -4.41 8.63
C ARG A 111 -3.01 -4.06 8.98
N ARG A 112 -3.37 -2.77 8.95
CA ARG A 112 -4.69 -2.31 9.36
C ARG A 112 -5.20 -1.23 8.44
N VAL A 113 -6.46 -1.34 8.03
CA VAL A 113 -7.17 -0.25 7.36
C VAL A 113 -7.45 0.85 8.38
N LEU A 114 -7.04 2.07 8.06
CA LEU A 114 -7.37 3.29 8.80
C LEU A 114 -8.60 3.96 8.19
N LYS A 115 -8.59 4.16 6.86
CA LYS A 115 -9.66 4.88 6.16
C LYS A 115 -9.84 4.32 4.74
N VAL A 116 -11.06 4.38 4.22
CA VAL A 116 -11.33 4.15 2.80
C VAL A 116 -12.20 5.29 2.29
N ASP A 117 -11.76 5.94 1.22
CA ASP A 117 -12.46 7.05 0.58
C ASP A 117 -12.77 6.73 -0.88
N ALA A 118 -13.92 7.16 -1.37
CA ALA A 118 -14.17 7.20 -2.80
C ALA A 118 -13.26 8.25 -3.45
N MET A 119 -12.51 7.84 -4.48
CA MET A 119 -11.76 8.78 -5.29
C MET A 119 -12.77 9.54 -6.14
N ARG A 120 -13.14 10.75 -5.72
CA ARG A 120 -13.97 11.62 -6.55
C ARG A 120 -13.14 12.04 -7.78
N PRO A 121 -13.72 12.01 -8.99
CA PRO A 121 -13.09 12.57 -10.18
C PRO A 121 -12.91 14.09 -10.05
#